data_AF-A0A8J5JVH9-F1
#
_entry.id   AF-A0A8J5JVH9-F1
#
_cell.length_a   1.000
_cell.length_b   1.000
_cell.length_c   1.000
_cell.angle_alpha   90.00
_cell.angle_beta   90.00
_cell.angle_gamma   90.00
#
_symmetry.space_group_name_H-M   'P 1'
#
loop_
_entity.id
_entity.type
_entity.pdbx_description
1 polymer ?
#
loop_
_entity_poly.entity_id
_entity_poly.type
_entity_poly.pdbx_seq_one_letter_code
_entity_poly.pdbx_strand_id
1 'polypeptide(L)'
;MEQGVSSPTKSVKMETGVSQSEQRSEPMHKKDSVDLFPQVVAHEMKLRTFTGTPDNLEQINVGEWIAEAKRNIRLLGNKGRGAVNYILKFLTGPAQKRVEKMAWSDSCDSEGVLAVLKDTYGENLMLGSSILDFI
;
A
#
# COMPACT_ATOMS: atom_id res chain seq x y z
N MET A 1 42.12 -33.34 23.95
CA MET A 1 42.40 -33.19 25.39
C MET A 1 42.04 -31.76 25.77
N GLU A 2 41.60 -31.59 27.01
CA GLU A 2 41.21 -30.36 27.73
C GLU A 2 39.74 -29.92 27.62
N GLN A 3 38.88 -30.24 28.61
CA GLN A 3 38.60 -29.60 29.93
C GLN A 3 37.27 -28.80 29.77
N GLY A 4 36.13 -29.00 30.45
CA GLY A 4 35.76 -29.72 31.66
C GLY A 4 35.36 -28.75 32.77
N VAL A 5 34.05 -28.54 33.03
CA VAL A 5 33.36 -28.16 34.31
C VAL A 5 31.87 -27.85 34.02
N SER A 6 30.85 -28.56 34.50
CA SER A 6 30.33 -28.86 35.85
C SER A 6 29.50 -27.72 36.50
N SER A 7 28.22 -28.03 36.74
CA SER A 7 27.08 -27.35 37.43
C SER A 7 27.34 -27.00 38.93
N PRO A 8 26.39 -26.65 39.86
CA PRO A 8 24.90 -26.55 39.82
C PRO A 8 24.22 -25.46 40.74
N THR A 9 22.88 -25.55 40.85
CA THR A 9 21.97 -25.24 42.01
C THR A 9 21.65 -23.78 42.41
N LYS A 10 20.34 -23.47 42.50
CA LYS A 10 19.66 -23.28 43.80
C LYS A 10 18.13 -23.37 43.69
N SER A 11 17.56 -24.32 44.41
CA SER A 11 16.13 -24.42 44.73
C SER A 11 15.76 -23.39 45.80
N VAL A 12 14.60 -22.75 45.66
CA VAL A 12 13.86 -22.16 46.79
C VAL A 12 12.39 -22.55 46.63
N LYS A 13 11.90 -23.39 47.55
CA LYS A 13 10.48 -23.55 47.88
C LYS A 13 10.17 -22.57 49.01
N MET A 14 9.02 -21.91 48.95
CA MET A 14 8.33 -21.39 50.14
C MET A 14 6.85 -21.75 50.08
N GLU A 15 6.41 -22.38 51.17
CA GLU A 15 5.07 -22.81 51.56
C GLU A 15 4.24 -21.58 52.01
N THR A 16 2.98 -21.41 51.57
CA THR A 16 1.69 -21.87 52.17
C THR A 16 1.01 -20.81 53.05
N GLY A 17 -0.29 -20.56 52.78
CA GLY A 17 -1.24 -19.86 53.66
C GLY A 17 -2.33 -19.13 52.86
N VAL A 18 -3.49 -19.73 52.55
CA VAL A 18 -4.72 -19.94 53.37
C VAL A 18 -5.72 -18.77 53.35
N SER A 19 -6.95 -19.16 52.99
CA SER A 19 -8.29 -18.62 53.32
C SER A 19 -8.90 -17.42 52.59
N GLN A 20 -9.85 -17.78 51.71
CA GLN A 20 -11.28 -17.42 51.70
C GLN A 20 -11.71 -16.09 52.34
N SER A 21 -12.37 -15.27 51.53
CA SER A 21 -13.63 -14.60 51.89
C SER A 21 -14.41 -14.26 50.62
N GLU A 22 -15.58 -14.88 50.47
CA GLU A 22 -16.64 -14.44 49.58
C GLU A 22 -17.15 -13.06 50.03
N GLN A 23 -17.27 -12.12 49.10
CA GLN A 23 -18.36 -11.14 49.17
C GLN A 23 -18.70 -10.65 47.76
N ARG A 24 -19.84 -11.14 47.27
CA ARG A 24 -20.49 -10.74 46.04
C ARG A 24 -21.14 -9.36 46.24
N SER A 25 -20.81 -8.39 45.39
CA SER A 25 -21.61 -7.19 45.11
C SER A 25 -21.18 -6.62 43.75
N GLU A 26 -21.90 -6.98 42.70
CA GLU A 26 -22.06 -6.12 41.51
C GLU A 26 -23.03 -4.97 41.86
N PRO A 27 -23.28 -3.96 41.01
CA PRO A 27 -22.52 -3.40 39.88
C PRO A 27 -22.36 -1.86 40.00
N MET A 28 -21.29 -1.26 39.45
CA MET A 28 -21.33 0.16 39.07
C MET A 28 -20.63 0.39 37.74
N HIS A 29 -21.46 0.60 36.71
CA HIS A 29 -21.07 1.07 35.40
C HIS A 29 -20.31 2.40 35.47
N LYS A 30 -19.55 2.62 34.39
CA LYS A 30 -18.99 3.88 33.88
C LYS A 30 -17.62 4.24 34.45
N LYS A 31 -16.60 3.81 33.72
CA LYS A 31 -15.72 4.78 33.07
C LYS A 31 -15.44 4.28 31.67
N ASP A 32 -15.79 5.13 30.72
CA ASP A 32 -15.55 5.02 29.30
C ASP A 32 -14.09 4.60 29.03
N SER A 33 -13.89 3.29 28.88
CA SER A 33 -12.80 2.80 28.06
C SER A 33 -13.19 3.19 26.64
N VAL A 34 -12.82 4.40 26.24
CA VAL A 34 -12.69 4.73 24.83
C VAL A 34 -11.64 3.75 24.34
N ASP A 35 -12.11 2.66 23.75
CA ASP A 35 -11.34 1.76 22.93
C ASP A 35 -10.78 2.60 21.78
N LEU A 36 -9.67 3.28 22.05
CA LEU A 36 -8.74 3.84 21.09
C LEU A 36 -8.01 2.67 20.43
N PHE A 37 -8.75 1.71 19.87
CA PHE A 37 -8.25 1.07 18.67
C PHE A 37 -8.13 2.22 17.67
N PRO A 38 -6.94 2.53 17.12
CA PRO A 38 -6.93 3.26 15.86
C PRO A 38 -7.80 2.40 14.95
N GLN A 39 -9.00 2.88 14.64
CA GLN A 39 -9.73 2.44 13.47
C GLN A 39 -8.71 2.63 12.36
N VAL A 40 -8.03 1.55 11.99
CA VAL A 40 -7.29 1.47 10.74
C VAL A 40 -8.42 1.55 9.75
N VAL A 41 -8.84 2.78 9.44
CA VAL A 41 -9.73 3.08 8.35
C VAL A 41 -8.97 2.48 7.19
N ALA A 42 -9.40 1.31 6.76
CA ALA A 42 -9.07 0.77 5.46
C ALA A 42 -9.61 1.81 4.49
N HIS A 43 -8.83 2.88 4.27
CA HIS A 43 -9.06 3.80 3.20
C HIS A 43 -9.00 2.90 1.97
N GLU A 44 -10.18 2.59 1.41
CA GLU A 44 -10.24 1.89 0.14
C GLU A 44 -9.40 2.72 -0.84
N MET A 45 -8.23 2.20 -1.19
CA MET A 45 -7.35 2.84 -2.16
C MET A 45 -7.93 2.60 -3.55
N LYS A 46 -8.90 3.44 -3.93
CA LYS A 46 -9.59 3.37 -5.21
C LYS A 46 -8.80 4.14 -6.27
N LEU A 47 -7.73 3.52 -6.79
CA LEU A 47 -7.14 4.01 -8.02
C LEU A 47 -8.15 3.83 -9.15
N ARG A 48 -8.43 4.90 -9.91
CA ARG A 48 -9.34 4.84 -11.06
C ARG A 48 -8.73 4.01 -12.19
N THR A 49 -9.56 3.35 -12.99
CA THR A 49 -9.07 2.66 -14.19
C THR A 49 -8.64 3.68 -15.24
N PHE A 50 -7.48 3.46 -15.84
CA PHE A 50 -6.91 4.29 -16.90
C PHE A 50 -6.81 3.48 -18.20
N THR A 51 -7.47 3.94 -19.25
CA THR A 51 -7.51 3.25 -20.56
C THR A 51 -6.53 3.86 -21.55
N GLY A 52 -6.23 5.16 -21.42
CA GLY A 52 -5.46 5.92 -22.41
C GLY A 52 -6.19 6.15 -23.74
N THR A 53 -7.53 6.06 -23.76
CA THR A 53 -8.36 6.49 -24.90
C THR A 53 -8.65 7.98 -24.83
N PRO A 54 -8.95 8.68 -25.95
CA PRO A 54 -9.26 10.11 -25.94
C PRO A 54 -10.33 10.49 -24.91
N ASP A 55 -11.46 9.79 -24.88
CA ASP A 55 -12.56 10.06 -23.94
C ASP A 55 -12.14 9.90 -22.46
N ASN A 56 -11.16 9.02 -22.19
CA ASN A 56 -10.63 8.81 -20.84
C ASN A 56 -9.66 9.91 -20.44
N LEU A 57 -8.88 10.43 -21.39
CA LEU A 57 -7.93 11.53 -21.15
C LEU A 57 -8.64 12.87 -20.90
N GLU A 58 -9.84 13.06 -21.44
CA GLU A 58 -10.70 14.20 -21.10
C GLU A 58 -11.22 14.15 -19.65
N GLN A 59 -11.29 12.96 -19.06
CA GLN A 59 -11.85 12.74 -17.71
C GLN A 59 -10.77 12.52 -16.63
N ILE A 60 -9.54 12.17 -17.03
CA ILE A 60 -8.45 11.82 -16.11
C ILE A 60 -7.25 12.72 -16.36
N ASN A 61 -6.90 13.50 -15.34
CA ASN A 61 -5.59 14.14 -15.29
C ASN A 61 -4.52 13.07 -15.02
N VAL A 62 -3.69 12.80 -16.03
CA VAL A 62 -2.63 11.79 -15.96
C VAL A 62 -1.64 12.06 -14.83
N GLY A 63 -1.33 13.32 -14.54
CA GLY A 63 -0.45 13.70 -13.44
C GLY A 63 -1.04 13.36 -12.07
N GLU A 64 -2.32 13.65 -11.86
CA GLU A 64 -3.04 13.28 -10.63
C GLU A 64 -3.15 11.77 -10.47
N TRP A 65 -3.48 11.06 -11.56
CA TRP A 65 -3.56 9.61 -11.55
C TRP A 65 -2.22 8.97 -11.17
N ILE A 66 -1.12 9.47 -11.73
CA ILE A 66 0.24 9.02 -11.38
C ILE A 66 0.55 9.31 -9.91
N ALA A 67 0.23 10.50 -9.41
CA ALA A 67 0.47 10.85 -8.01
C ALA A 67 -0.32 9.93 -7.05
N GLU A 68 -1.56 9.61 -7.40
CA GLU A 68 -2.40 8.66 -6.66
C GLU A 68 -1.82 7.23 -6.70
N ALA A 69 -1.39 6.76 -7.87
CA ALA A 69 -0.73 5.46 -8.01
C ALA A 69 0.53 5.35 -7.14
N LYS A 70 1.40 6.38 -7.15
CA LYS A 70 2.61 6.43 -6.30
C LYS A 70 2.26 6.39 -4.81
N ARG A 71 1.25 7.16 -4.40
CA ARG A 71 0.77 7.16 -3.01
C ARG A 71 0.32 5.76 -2.59
N ASN A 72 -0.49 5.09 -3.42
CA ASN A 72 -1.03 3.77 -3.08
C ASN A 72 0.07 2.70 -3.07
N ILE A 73 1.01 2.71 -4.03
CA ILE A 73 2.17 1.82 -4.02
C ILE A 73 2.95 1.97 -2.70
N ARG A 74 3.20 3.21 -2.27
CA ARG A 74 3.93 3.51 -1.02
C ARG A 74 3.17 3.00 0.20
N LEU A 75 1.86 3.23 0.27
CA LEU A 75 1.05 2.80 1.42
C LEU A 75 0.90 1.28 1.51
N LEU A 76 0.82 0.59 0.37
CA LEU A 76 0.77 -0.88 0.32
C LEU A 76 2.15 -1.52 0.56
N GLY A 77 3.22 -0.73 0.57
CA GLY A 77 4.59 -1.25 0.70
C GLY A 77 5.05 -2.08 -0.50
N ASN A 78 4.38 -1.94 -1.65
CA ASN A 78 4.70 -2.68 -2.86
C ASN A 78 6.03 -2.18 -3.45
N LYS A 79 6.91 -3.09 -3.84
CA LYS A 79 8.21 -2.78 -4.48
C LYS A 79 8.45 -3.65 -5.70
N GLY A 80 9.30 -3.19 -6.61
CA GLY A 80 9.69 -3.91 -7.83
C GLY A 80 8.48 -4.39 -8.64
N ARG A 81 8.47 -5.69 -9.00
CA ARG A 81 7.38 -6.30 -9.78
C ARG A 81 6.01 -6.20 -9.10
N GLY A 82 5.93 -6.16 -7.77
CA GLY A 82 4.67 -5.99 -7.04
C GLY A 82 4.02 -4.62 -7.31
N ALA A 83 4.83 -3.56 -7.37
CA ALA A 83 4.36 -2.21 -7.69
C ALA A 83 3.93 -2.10 -9.16
N VAL A 84 4.67 -2.72 -10.08
CA VAL A 84 4.32 -2.79 -11.50
C VAL A 84 2.99 -3.54 -11.71
N ASN A 85 2.84 -4.71 -11.08
CA ASN A 85 1.60 -5.48 -11.14
C ASN A 85 0.41 -4.72 -10.54
N TYR A 86 0.64 -3.92 -9.49
CA TYR A 86 -0.39 -3.04 -8.95
C TYR A 86 -0.85 -2.02 -10.00
N ILE A 87 0.08 -1.32 -10.66
CA ILE A 87 -0.25 -0.35 -11.72
C ILE A 87 -1.04 -1.03 -12.85
N LEU A 88 -0.54 -2.16 -13.36
CA LEU A 88 -1.16 -2.90 -14.46
C LEU A 88 -2.61 -3.31 -14.20
N LYS A 89 -2.97 -3.62 -12.95
CA LYS A 89 -4.37 -3.94 -12.59
C LYS A 89 -5.36 -2.81 -12.87
N PHE A 90 -4.88 -1.57 -12.88
CA PHE A 90 -5.70 -0.38 -13.14
C PHE A 90 -5.49 0.18 -14.55
N LEU A 91 -4.67 -0.48 -15.36
CA LEU A 91 -4.54 -0.16 -16.78
C LEU A 91 -5.41 -1.09 -17.60
N THR A 92 -6.05 -0.54 -18.62
CA THR A 92 -6.78 -1.32 -19.63
C THR A 92 -6.53 -0.73 -21.01
N GLY A 93 -6.96 -1.43 -22.06
CA GLY A 93 -6.99 -0.88 -23.42
C GLY A 93 -5.61 -0.44 -23.94
N PRO A 94 -5.52 0.72 -24.64
CA PRO A 94 -4.26 1.25 -25.16
C PRO A 94 -3.15 1.44 -24.12
N ALA A 95 -3.47 1.96 -22.93
CA ALA A 95 -2.49 2.21 -21.87
C ALA A 95 -1.86 0.91 -21.37
N GLN A 96 -2.67 -0.14 -21.16
CA GLN A 96 -2.16 -1.45 -20.78
C GLN A 96 -1.24 -2.02 -21.87
N LYS A 97 -1.69 -2.02 -23.13
CA LYS A 97 -0.88 -2.51 -24.25
C LYS A 97 0.43 -1.74 -24.40
N ARG A 98 0.44 -0.44 -24.11
CA ARG A 98 1.64 0.40 -24.15
C ARG A 98 2.67 -0.07 -23.12
N VAL A 99 2.24 -0.34 -21.89
CA VAL A 99 3.12 -0.85 -20.82
C VAL A 99 3.55 -2.28 -21.09
N GLU A 100 2.66 -3.15 -21.58
CA GLU A 100 2.99 -4.54 -21.94
C GLU A 100 4.01 -4.64 -23.07
N LYS A 101 3.99 -3.68 -24.01
CA LYS A 101 4.97 -3.57 -25.11
C LYS A 101 6.36 -3.10 -24.65
N MET A 102 6.51 -2.55 -23.45
CA MET A 102 7.84 -2.31 -22.92
C MET A 102 8.54 -3.66 -22.77
N ALA A 103 9.75 -3.78 -23.31
CA ALA A 103 10.56 -4.96 -23.08
C ALA A 103 10.68 -5.17 -21.56
N TRP A 104 10.11 -6.27 -21.05
CA TRP A 104 10.18 -6.64 -19.65
C TRP A 104 11.61 -7.05 -19.33
N SER A 105 12.48 -6.07 -19.07
CA SER A 105 13.78 -6.33 -18.47
C SER A 105 13.60 -6.58 -16.97
N ASP A 106 14.57 -7.26 -16.35
CA ASP A 106 14.60 -7.41 -14.89
C ASP A 106 14.75 -6.07 -14.14
N SER A 107 15.01 -4.97 -14.87
CA SER A 107 15.07 -3.60 -14.36
C SER A 107 13.78 -2.80 -14.54
N CYS A 108 12.69 -3.39 -15.03
CA CYS A 108 11.40 -2.70 -15.15
C CYS A 108 10.83 -2.40 -13.76
N ASP A 109 10.84 -1.13 -13.37
CA ASP A 109 10.32 -0.64 -12.10
C ASP A 109 9.05 0.19 -12.29
N SER A 110 8.31 0.41 -11.20
CA SER A 110 7.07 1.18 -11.24
C SER A 110 7.28 2.63 -11.67
N GLU A 111 8.45 3.21 -11.37
CA GLU A 111 8.77 4.58 -11.79
C GLU A 111 8.93 4.68 -13.31
N GLY A 112 9.61 3.72 -13.95
CA GLY A 112 9.73 3.63 -15.39
C GLY A 112 8.37 3.46 -16.08
N VAL A 113 7.50 2.61 -15.54
CA VAL A 113 6.13 2.44 -16.07
C VAL A 113 5.34 3.75 -15.97
N LEU A 114 5.37 4.43 -14.83
CA LEU A 114 4.68 5.70 -14.64
C LEU A 114 5.25 6.81 -15.52
N ALA A 115 6.57 6.82 -15.75
CA ALA A 115 7.21 7.75 -16.67
C ALA A 115 6.72 7.55 -18.10
N VAL A 116 6.63 6.30 -18.59
CA VAL A 116 6.10 6.02 -19.94
C VAL A 116 4.64 6.42 -20.10
N LEU A 117 3.82 6.20 -19.08
CA LEU A 117 2.43 6.67 -19.10
C LEU A 117 2.37 8.21 -19.15
N LYS A 118 3.22 8.89 -18.38
CA LYS A 118 3.33 10.35 -18.41
C LYS A 118 3.79 10.86 -19.76
N ASP A 119 4.81 10.26 -20.35
CA ASP A 119 5.35 10.71 -21.64
C ASP A 119 4.37 10.42 -22.79
N THR A 120 3.63 9.30 -22.70
CA THR A 120 2.68 8.91 -23.75
C THR A 120 1.36 9.70 -23.67
N TYR A 121 0.91 10.07 -22.46
CA TYR A 121 -0.45 10.60 -22.24
C TYR A 121 -0.51 11.94 -21.50
N GLY A 122 0.60 12.37 -20.88
CA GLY A 122 0.68 13.55 -20.03
C GLY A 122 0.80 14.87 -20.79
N GLU A 123 1.03 14.85 -22.11
CA GLU A 123 1.08 16.05 -22.94
C GLU A 123 -0.29 16.72 -23.19
N ASN A 124 -1.39 16.16 -22.67
CA ASN A 124 -2.70 16.82 -22.68
C ASN A 124 -2.78 18.13 -21.85
N LEU A 125 -1.71 18.53 -21.16
CA LEU A 125 -1.63 19.83 -20.47
C LEU A 125 -0.97 20.94 -21.31
N MET A 126 -0.41 20.65 -22.50
CA MET A 126 0.30 21.65 -23.33
C MET A 126 -0.35 21.91 -24.70
N LEU A 127 -1.38 21.16 -25.11
CA LEU A 127 -2.10 21.39 -26.37
C LEU A 127 -3.29 22.35 -26.22
N GLY A 128 -3.05 23.44 -25.47
CA GLY A 128 -3.75 24.71 -25.64
C GLY A 128 -3.17 25.56 -26.78
N SER A 129 -2.39 24.97 -27.68
CA SER A 129 -1.87 25.65 -28.88
C SER A 129 -1.65 24.66 -30.03
N SER A 130 -2.57 24.74 -31.00
CA SER A 130 -2.45 24.36 -32.42
C SER A 130 -2.01 22.94 -32.78
N ILE A 131 -2.94 21.98 -32.70
CA ILE A 131 -2.92 20.79 -33.59
C ILE A 131 -3.89 20.92 -34.77
N LEU A 132 -4.57 22.06 -34.88
CA LEU A 132 -5.47 22.39 -36.00
C LEU A 132 -4.75 22.93 -37.26
N ASP A 133 -3.42 22.88 -37.35
CA ASP A 133 -2.65 23.39 -38.50
C ASP A 133 -2.14 22.30 -39.47
N PHE A 134 -2.63 21.06 -39.40
CA PHE A 134 -2.14 19.95 -40.24
C PHE A 134 -3.23 19.11 -40.94
N ILE A 135 -4.39 19.68 -41.28
CA ILE A 135 -5.37 19.05 -42.19
C ILE A 135 -5.75 20.01 -43.30
#